data_AF-A0A937B260-F1
#
_entry.id   AF-A0A937B260-F1
#
_cell.length_a   1.000
_cell.length_b   1.000
_cell.length_c   1.000
_cell.angle_alpha   90.00
_cell.angle_beta   90.00
_cell.angle_gamma   90.00
#
_symmetry.space_group_name_H-M   'P 1'
#
loop_
_entity.id
_entity.type
_entity.pdbx_description
1 polymer ?
#
loop_
_entity_poly.entity_id
_entity_poly.type
_entity_poly.pdbx_seq_one_letter_code
_entity_poly.pdbx_strand_id
1 'polypeptide(L)'
;MAKLHTILEKFLKDAGSLKSPQLGDEVPLRNQEVDKVAFIEVLSKERGFNRGIIIALVGLHVVLFVVGIGFAAYYRDSPPTIGVILGGSILSLLAITKSLQQVWREKTIMDVLLTSVPNLSGESIVKIIESIYYEKR
;
A
#
# COMPACT_ATOMS: atom_id res chain seq x y z
N MET A 1 2.95 0.70 -4.47
CA MET A 1 4.31 0.56 -3.91
C MET A 1 5.17 1.77 -4.21
N ALA A 2 5.28 2.22 -5.47
CA ALA A 2 6.08 3.42 -5.80
C ALA A 2 5.69 4.65 -4.97
N LYS A 3 4.39 4.95 -4.82
CA LYS A 3 3.95 6.19 -4.16
C LYS A 3 4.27 6.28 -2.66
N LEU A 4 3.95 5.26 -1.86
CA LEU A 4 4.31 5.24 -0.43
C LEU A 4 5.83 5.33 -0.25
N HIS A 5 6.59 4.57 -1.05
CA HIS A 5 8.04 4.61 -1.01
C HIS A 5 8.58 6.01 -1.34
N THR A 6 8.05 6.69 -2.36
CA THR A 6 8.43 8.07 -2.70
C THR A 6 8.09 9.06 -1.58
N ILE A 7 6.97 8.88 -0.88
CA ILE A 7 6.59 9.74 0.26
C ILE A 7 7.56 9.55 1.43
N LEU A 8 7.89 8.29 1.76
CA LEU A 8 8.87 7.98 2.81
C LEU A 8 10.28 8.45 2.42
N GLU A 9 10.68 8.24 1.16
CA GLU A 9 11.97 8.71 0.63
C GLU A 9 12.08 10.23 0.71
N LYS A 10 11.03 10.96 0.30
CA LYS A 10 10.99 12.42 0.38
C LYS A 10 11.11 12.89 1.83
N PHE A 11 10.38 12.27 2.75
CA PHE A 11 10.48 12.57 4.17
C PHE A 11 11.89 12.32 4.73
N LEU A 12 12.54 11.21 4.34
CA LEU A 12 13.91 10.89 4.73
C LEU A 12 14.96 11.82 4.08
N LYS A 13 14.72 12.33 2.85
CA LYS A 13 15.52 13.39 2.22
C LYS A 13 15.46 14.67 3.04
N ASP A 14 14.24 15.08 3.36
CA ASP A 14 13.98 16.32 4.09
C ASP A 14 14.54 16.26 5.52
N ALA A 15 14.53 15.06 6.14
CA ALA A 15 15.15 14.80 7.44
C ALA A 15 16.68 14.58 7.40
N GLY A 16 17.32 14.56 6.22
CA GLY A 16 18.77 14.36 6.07
C GLY A 16 19.27 12.93 6.35
N SER A 17 18.37 11.94 6.45
CA SER A 17 18.68 10.58 6.94
C SER A 17 18.85 9.52 5.84
N LEU A 18 19.04 9.93 4.58
CA LEU A 18 19.10 8.99 3.44
C LEU A 18 20.42 8.21 3.31
N LYS A 19 21.34 8.34 4.26
CA LYS A 19 22.48 7.44 4.37
C LYS A 19 22.02 6.21 5.15
N SER A 20 21.97 5.06 4.49
CA SER A 20 21.74 3.75 5.13
C SER A 20 22.54 3.70 6.44
N PRO A 21 21.89 3.69 7.62
CA PRO A 21 22.63 3.73 8.86
C PRO A 21 23.48 2.47 8.96
N GLN A 22 24.81 2.63 8.94
CA GLN A 22 25.69 1.59 9.46
C GLN A 22 25.48 1.54 10.97
N LEU A 23 25.36 0.35 11.54
CA LEU A 23 25.27 0.16 12.99
C LEU A 23 26.49 0.84 13.66
N GLY A 24 26.28 2.02 14.25
CA GLY A 24 27.32 2.80 14.93
C GLY A 24 27.44 4.27 14.51
N ASP A 25 26.81 4.71 13.41
CA ASP A 25 26.87 6.12 13.00
C ASP A 25 25.87 6.99 13.78
N GLU A 26 26.38 7.94 14.56
CA GLU A 26 25.58 9.07 15.05
C GLU A 26 25.30 10.01 13.89
N VAL A 27 24.14 9.84 13.24
CA VAL A 27 23.69 10.76 12.20
C VAL A 27 23.41 12.11 12.86
N PRO A 28 24.11 13.21 12.49
CA PRO A 28 23.81 14.53 13.03
C PRO A 28 22.42 14.95 12.52
N LEU A 29 21.45 14.94 13.43
CA LEU A 29 20.08 15.39 13.21
C LEU A 29 20.09 16.89 12.91
N ARG A 30 20.25 17.23 11.62
CA ARG A 30 20.21 18.62 11.15
C ARG A 30 18.76 19.12 11.28
N ASN A 31 18.55 20.02 12.23
CA ASN A 31 17.35 20.84 12.46
C ASN A 31 16.02 20.04 12.47
N GLN A 32 15.68 19.50 13.63
CA GLN A 32 14.48 18.70 13.93
C GLN A 32 13.14 19.46 13.89
N GLU A 33 13.00 20.51 13.09
CA GLU A 33 11.67 21.00 12.69
C GLU A 33 11.24 20.27 11.42
N VAL A 34 11.21 18.95 11.50
CA VAL A 34 10.58 18.14 10.45
C VAL A 34 9.09 18.49 10.47
N ASP A 35 8.56 18.97 9.35
CA ASP A 35 7.16 19.39 9.23
C ASP A 35 6.24 18.16 9.30
N LYS A 36 5.99 17.72 10.53
CA LYS A 36 5.13 16.58 10.86
C LYS A 36 3.73 16.80 10.31
N VAL A 37 3.26 18.06 10.28
CA VAL A 37 1.93 18.42 9.83
C VAL A 37 1.81 18.18 8.33
N ALA A 38 2.76 18.66 7.53
CA ALA A 38 2.78 18.40 6.09
C ALA A 38 2.88 16.91 5.77
N PHE A 39 3.69 16.14 6.52
CA PHE A 39 3.79 14.69 6.33
C PHE A 39 2.49 13.96 6.66
N ILE A 40 1.86 14.27 7.79
CA ILE A 40 0.57 13.70 8.20
C ILE A 40 -0.52 14.04 7.18
N GLU A 41 -0.54 15.28 6.67
CA GLU A 41 -1.52 15.71 5.67
C GLU A 41 -1.39 14.90 4.36
N VAL A 42 -0.16 14.74 3.86
CA VAL A 42 0.11 13.92 2.66
C VAL A 42 -0.29 12.46 2.90
N LEU A 43 0.06 11.88 4.04
CA LEU A 43 -0.32 10.50 4.38
C LEU A 43 -1.84 10.32 4.48
N SER A 44 -2.53 11.29 5.08
CA SER A 44 -3.98 11.27 5.25
C SER A 44 -4.71 11.33 3.90
N LYS A 45 -4.23 12.19 2.98
CA LYS A 45 -4.77 12.29 1.62
C LYS A 45 -4.61 10.98 0.85
N GLU A 46 -3.43 10.38 0.90
CA GLU A 46 -3.14 9.11 0.21
C GLU A 46 -3.89 7.93 0.84
N ARG A 47 -4.09 7.93 2.16
CA ARG A 47 -4.98 6.95 2.84
C ARG A 47 -6.40 7.01 2.29
N GLY A 48 -6.94 8.21 2.08
CA GLY A 48 -8.27 8.41 1.49
C GLY A 48 -8.36 7.86 0.07
N PHE A 49 -7.35 8.14 -0.76
CA PHE A 49 -7.26 7.61 -2.11
C PHE A 49 -7.17 6.07 -2.13
N ASN A 50 -6.34 5.47 -1.28
CA ASN A 50 -6.21 4.02 -1.15
C ASN A 50 -7.52 3.37 -0.68
N ARG A 51 -8.27 4.01 0.21
CA ARG A 51 -9.61 3.54 0.59
C ARG A 51 -10.56 3.51 -0.60
N GLY A 52 -10.55 4.53 -1.45
CA GLY A 52 -11.34 4.56 -2.69
C GLY A 52 -10.97 3.43 -3.65
N ILE A 53 -9.67 3.18 -3.85
CA ILE A 53 -9.19 2.06 -4.68
C ILE A 53 -9.66 0.72 -4.12
N ILE A 54 -9.56 0.50 -2.81
CA ILE A 54 -10.02 -0.75 -2.17
C ILE A 54 -11.50 -0.98 -2.48
N ILE A 55 -12.34 0.05 -2.32
CA ILE A 55 -13.78 -0.06 -2.61
C ILE A 55 -14.01 -0.39 -4.08
N ALA A 56 -13.31 0.28 -5.00
CA ALA A 56 -13.42 0.04 -6.43
C ALA A 56 -13.00 -1.38 -6.81
N LEU A 57 -11.88 -1.87 -6.27
CA LEU A 57 -11.38 -3.23 -6.52
C LEU A 57 -12.33 -4.29 -5.97
N VAL A 58 -12.89 -4.09 -4.78
CA VAL A 58 -13.89 -5.00 -4.20
C VAL A 58 -15.15 -5.02 -5.06
N GLY A 59 -15.64 -3.86 -5.50
CA GLY A 59 -16.79 -3.77 -6.41
C GLY A 59 -16.55 -4.52 -7.72
N LEU A 60 -15.40 -4.30 -8.35
CA LEU A 60 -15.00 -5.02 -9.57
C LEU A 60 -14.91 -6.53 -9.34
N HIS A 61 -14.38 -6.96 -8.20
CA HIS A 61 -14.27 -8.37 -7.84
C HIS A 61 -15.64 -9.05 -7.75
N VAL A 62 -16.61 -8.40 -7.11
CA VAL A 62 -17.99 -8.90 -7.02
C VAL A 62 -18.64 -8.99 -8.39
N VAL A 63 -18.49 -7.95 -9.24
CA VAL A 63 -19.05 -7.95 -10.59
C VAL A 63 -18.49 -9.10 -11.43
N LEU A 64 -17.16 -9.29 -11.43
CA LEU A 64 -16.53 -10.38 -12.16
C LEU A 64 -16.95 -11.76 -11.67
N PHE A 65 -17.15 -11.91 -10.36
CA PHE A 65 -17.67 -13.15 -9.80
C PHE A 65 -19.09 -13.46 -10.28
N VAL A 66 -19.99 -12.48 -10.26
CA VAL A 66 -21.37 -12.63 -10.76
C VAL A 66 -21.38 -12.93 -12.26
N VAL A 67 -20.56 -12.25 -13.05
CA VAL A 67 -20.40 -12.51 -14.49
C VAL A 67 -19.89 -13.93 -14.73
N GLY A 68 -18.91 -14.39 -13.95
CA GLY A 68 -18.38 -15.75 -14.02
C GLY A 68 -19.46 -16.80 -13.76
N ILE A 69 -20.30 -16.60 -12.73
CA ILE A 69 -21.46 -17.47 -12.46
C ILE A 69 -22.46 -17.43 -13.62
N GLY A 70 -22.77 -16.24 -14.13
CA GLY A 70 -23.70 -16.07 -15.26
C GLY A 70 -23.25 -16.83 -16.50
N PHE A 71 -21.96 -16.74 -16.84
CA PHE A 71 -21.41 -17.51 -17.95
C PHE A 71 -21.36 -19.02 -17.68
N ALA A 72 -21.05 -19.43 -16.45
CA ALA A 72 -21.10 -20.85 -16.09
C ALA A 72 -22.51 -21.44 -16.24
N ALA A 73 -23.54 -20.68 -15.88
CA ALA A 73 -24.94 -21.07 -16.07
C ALA A 73 -25.35 -21.07 -17.55
N TYR A 74 -24.94 -20.06 -18.32
CA TYR A 74 -25.31 -19.93 -19.74
C TYR A 74 -24.64 -20.99 -20.63
N TYR A 75 -23.36 -21.28 -20.41
CA TYR A 75 -22.60 -22.22 -21.23
C TYR A 75 -22.59 -23.65 -20.69
N ARG A 76 -23.51 -24.02 -19.80
CA ARG A 76 -23.51 -25.32 -19.11
C ARG A 76 -23.42 -26.52 -20.07
N ASP A 77 -24.00 -26.38 -21.25
CA ASP A 77 -24.10 -27.46 -22.25
C ASP A 77 -22.86 -27.54 -23.17
N SER A 78 -21.87 -26.65 -22.99
CA SER A 78 -20.57 -26.67 -23.69
C SER A 78 -19.40 -26.71 -22.69
N PRO A 79 -19.02 -27.92 -22.21
CA PRO A 79 -17.93 -28.11 -21.25
C PRO A 79 -16.58 -27.44 -21.60
N PRO A 80 -16.08 -27.45 -22.86
CA PRO A 80 -14.81 -26.80 -23.17
C PRO A 80 -14.88 -25.27 -23.02
N THR A 81 -16.04 -24.67 -23.34
CA THR A 81 -16.26 -23.22 -23.18
C THR A 81 -16.29 -22.83 -21.70
N ILE A 82 -16.91 -23.65 -20.84
CA ILE A 82 -16.92 -23.44 -19.39
C ILE A 82 -15.50 -23.46 -18.84
N GLY A 83 -14.66 -24.42 -19.26
CA GLY A 83 -13.28 -24.54 -18.77
C GLY A 83 -12.45 -23.28 -19.03
N VAL A 84 -12.56 -22.71 -20.24
CA VAL A 84 -11.85 -21.47 -20.60
C VAL A 84 -12.38 -20.28 -19.79
N ILE A 85 -13.70 -20.14 -19.67
CA ILE A 85 -14.31 -19.02 -18.95
C ILE A 85 -14.01 -19.08 -17.46
N LEU A 86 -14.14 -20.24 -16.83
CA LEU A 86 -13.81 -20.42 -15.41
C LEU A 86 -12.31 -20.22 -15.17
N GLY A 87 -11.44 -20.77 -16.03
CA GLY A 87 -10.00 -20.57 -15.92
C GLY A 87 -9.61 -19.09 -16.01
N GLY A 88 -10.11 -18.36 -17.00
CA GLY A 88 -9.88 -16.93 -17.15
C GLY A 88 -10.45 -16.10 -15.99
N SER A 89 -11.65 -16.44 -15.52
CA SER A 89 -12.32 -15.74 -14.41
C SER A 89 -11.55 -15.94 -13.10
N ILE A 90 -11.10 -17.16 -12.80
CA ILE A 90 -10.32 -17.47 -11.60
C ILE A 90 -8.98 -16.73 -11.63
N LEU A 91 -8.26 -16.74 -12.75
CA LEU A 91 -7.01 -15.99 -12.88
C LEU A 91 -7.21 -14.49 -12.70
N SER A 92 -8.29 -13.92 -13.26
CA SER A 92 -8.65 -12.52 -13.09
C SER A 92 -8.96 -12.17 -11.63
N LEU A 93 -9.72 -13.03 -10.94
CA LEU A 93 -10.02 -12.89 -9.52
C LEU A 93 -8.74 -12.95 -8.69
N LEU A 94 -7.84 -13.90 -8.95
CA LEU A 94 -6.55 -14.01 -8.26
C LEU A 94 -5.68 -12.77 -8.46
N ALA A 95 -5.61 -12.24 -9.68
CA ALA A 95 -4.89 -11.02 -9.97
C ALA A 95 -5.42 -9.83 -9.16
N ILE A 96 -6.76 -9.66 -9.12
CA ILE A 96 -7.41 -8.61 -8.34
C ILE A 96 -7.17 -8.81 -6.84
N THR A 97 -7.25 -10.04 -6.33
CA THR A 97 -6.98 -10.36 -4.91
C THR A 97 -5.54 -10.01 -4.55
N LYS A 98 -4.57 -10.33 -5.39
CA LYS A 98 -3.16 -9.98 -5.18
C LYS A 98 -2.96 -8.46 -5.15
N SER A 99 -3.58 -7.73 -6.08
CA SER A 99 -3.57 -6.26 -6.07
C SER A 99 -4.23 -5.69 -4.82
N LEU A 100 -5.34 -6.27 -4.38
CA LEU A 100 -6.05 -5.85 -3.17
C LEU A 100 -5.19 -6.06 -1.93
N GLN A 101 -4.57 -7.23 -1.77
CA GLN A 101 -3.62 -7.50 -0.68
C GLN A 101 -2.49 -6.48 -0.62
N GLN A 102 -1.96 -6.10 -1.79
CA GLN A 102 -0.90 -5.10 -1.86
C GLN A 102 -1.38 -3.72 -1.38
N VAL A 103 -2.51 -3.22 -1.89
CA VAL A 103 -3.09 -1.93 -1.46
C VAL A 103 -3.44 -1.95 0.02
N TRP A 104 -3.92 -3.09 0.52
CA TRP A 104 -4.25 -3.27 1.93
C TRP A 104 -3.03 -3.19 2.83
N ARG A 105 -1.90 -3.82 2.46
CA ARG A 105 -0.62 -3.66 3.18
C ARG A 105 -0.16 -2.20 3.20
N GLU A 106 -0.27 -1.48 2.07
CA GLU A 106 0.10 -0.06 1.99
C GLU A 106 -0.78 0.79 2.93
N LYS A 107 -2.09 0.55 2.94
CA LYS A 107 -3.02 1.20 3.87
C LYS A 107 -2.67 0.91 5.32
N THR A 108 -2.36 -0.34 5.69
CA THR A 108 -2.01 -0.71 7.07
C THR A 108 -0.76 0.03 7.54
N ILE A 109 0.28 0.12 6.70
CA ILE A 109 1.50 0.89 7.02
C ILE A 109 1.15 2.37 7.24
N MET A 110 0.33 2.96 6.38
CA MET A 110 -0.13 4.36 6.53
C MET A 110 -0.95 4.55 7.82
N ASP A 111 -1.83 3.61 8.16
CA ASP A 111 -2.65 3.65 9.38
C ASP A 111 -1.76 3.61 10.63
N VAL A 112 -0.72 2.75 10.63
CA VAL A 112 0.27 2.68 11.71
C VAL A 112 1.03 4.01 11.83
N LEU A 113 1.57 4.53 10.72
CA LEU A 113 2.29 5.80 10.71
C LEU A 113 1.42 6.96 11.19
N LEU A 114 0.19 7.09 10.71
CA LEU A 114 -0.73 8.14 11.16
C LEU A 114 -1.08 8.05 12.64
N THR A 115 -1.06 6.85 13.22
CA THR A 115 -1.37 6.64 14.64
C THR A 115 -0.14 6.86 15.54
N SER A 116 1.04 6.49 15.06
CA SER A 116 2.28 6.56 15.83
C SER A 116 2.98 7.91 15.74
N VAL A 117 3.03 8.53 14.56
CA VAL A 117 3.79 9.78 14.30
C VAL A 117 3.39 10.96 15.19
N PRO A 118 2.10 11.22 15.50
CA PRO A 118 1.71 12.36 16.33
C PRO A 118 2.29 12.34 17.74
N ASN A 119 2.55 11.15 18.30
CA ASN A 119 2.96 10.96 19.69
C ASN A 119 4.47 10.76 19.87
N LEU A 120 5.25 10.82 18.79
CA LEU A 120 6.68 10.51 18.80
C LEU A 120 7.55 11.75 18.60
N SER A 121 8.74 11.72 19.21
CA SER A 121 9.80 12.71 18.95
C SER A 121 10.28 12.59 17.49
N GLY A 122 10.84 13.68 16.95
CA GLY A 122 11.31 13.72 15.55
C GLY A 122 12.31 12.59 15.24
N GLU A 123 13.22 12.30 16.17
CA GLU A 123 14.21 11.23 16.05
C GLU A 123 13.59 9.82 15.97
N SER A 124 12.60 9.54 16.81
CA SER A 124 11.92 8.24 16.81
C SER A 124 11.11 8.01 15.54
N ILE A 125 10.53 9.08 14.97
CA ILE A 125 9.79 9.01 13.70
C ILE A 125 10.71 8.60 12.55
N VAL A 126 11.90 9.22 12.47
CA VAL A 126 12.89 8.90 11.42
C VAL A 126 13.29 7.43 11.49
N LYS A 127 13.64 6.91 12.68
CA LYS A 127 14.02 5.48 12.85
C LYS A 127 12.92 4.51 12.42
N ILE A 128 11.66 4.80 12.74
CA ILE A 128 10.52 3.96 12.34
C ILE A 128 10.32 4.01 10.82
N ILE A 129 10.41 5.19 10.23
CA ILE A 129 10.27 5.35 8.77
C ILE A 129 11.42 4.66 8.04
N GLU A 130 12.65 4.75 8.55
CA GLU A 130 13.80 4.01 8.03
C GLU A 130 13.60 2.49 8.09
N SER A 131 13.11 1.96 9.22
CA SER A 131 12.86 0.52 9.34
C SER A 131 11.85 0.05 8.30
N ILE A 132 10.74 0.77 8.14
CA ILE A 132 9.70 0.47 7.16
C ILE A 132 10.20 0.61 5.72
N TYR A 133 11.09 1.58 5.48
CA TYR A 133 11.66 1.84 4.16
C TYR A 133 12.64 0.74 3.73
N TYR A 134 13.53 0.31 4.63
CA TYR A 134 14.60 -0.66 4.34
C TYR A 134 14.17 -2.12 4.49
N GLU A 135 13.17 -2.45 5.32
CA GLU A 135 12.62 -3.82 5.44
C GLU A 135 12.07 -4.36 4.11
N LYS A 136 11.75 -3.48 3.16
CA LYS A 136 11.24 -3.84 1.82
C LYS A 136 12.30 -3.91 0.72
N ARG A 137 13.58 -3.73 1.03
CA ARG A 137 14.69 -3.85 0.06
C ARG A 137 15.28 -5.26 0.09
#